data_AF-A0A832W3Y6-F1
#
_entry.id   AF-A0A832W3Y6-F1
#
_cell.length_a   1.000
_cell.length_b   1.000
_cell.length_c   1.000
_cell.angle_alpha   90.00
_cell.angle_beta   90.00
_cell.angle_gamma   90.00
#
_symmetry.space_group_name_H-M   'P 1'
#
loop_
_entity.id
_entity.type
_entity.pdbx_description
1 polymer ?
#
loop_
_entity_poly.entity_id
_entity_poly.type
_entity_poly.pdbx_seq_one_letter_code
_entity_poly.pdbx_strand_id
1 'polypeptide(L)' 'MRTLAEILGPLANVLKEMGIDPFSPVSLVMPKIFTIAPKLARKLGDAS' A
#
# COMPACT_ATOMS: atom_id res chain seq x y z
N MET A 1 8.79 10.81 -12.15
CA MET A 1 8.86 9.93 -10.96
C MET A 1 7.63 9.04 -10.99
N ARG A 2 7.77 7.71 -10.99
CA ARG A 2 6.60 6.82 -10.94
C ARG A 2 5.97 6.86 -9.55
N THR A 3 4.65 6.94 -9.50
CA THR A 3 3.87 6.87 -8.26
C THR A 3 3.39 5.45 -7.98
N LEU A 4 3.01 5.15 -6.74
CA LEU A 4 2.40 3.84 -6.44
C LEU A 4 1.04 3.67 -7.11
N ALA A 5 0.30 4.77 -7.33
CA ALA A 5 -0.93 4.76 -8.11
C ALA A 5 -0.70 4.22 -9.53
N GLU A 6 0.39 4.62 -10.19
CA GLU A 6 0.73 4.12 -11.54
C GLU A 6 1.19 2.66 -11.55
N ILE A 7 1.78 2.17 -10.46
CA ILE A 7 2.28 0.79 -10.35
C ILE A 7 1.17 -0.18 -9.95
N LEU A 8 0.31 0.23 -9.01
CA LEU A 8 -0.71 -0.62 -8.40
C LEU A 8 -2.10 -0.47 -9.03
N GLY A 9 -2.35 0.60 -9.78
CA GLY A 9 -3.65 0.87 -10.40
C GLY A 9 -4.78 0.83 -9.36
N PRO A 10 -5.78 -0.08 -9.50
CA PRO A 10 -6.91 -0.16 -8.57
C PRO A 10 -6.53 -0.55 -7.13
N LEU A 11 -5.38 -1.23 -6.93
CA LEU A 11 -4.88 -1.56 -5.59
C LEU A 11 -4.41 -0.31 -4.81
N ALA A 12 -4.26 0.85 -5.47
CA ALA A 12 -3.99 2.12 -4.81
C ALA A 12 -5.09 2.54 -3.83
N ASN A 13 -6.33 2.09 -4.02
CA ASN A 13 -7.42 2.35 -3.07
C ASN A 13 -7.21 1.61 -1.74
N VAL A 14 -6.64 0.40 -1.77
CA VAL A 14 -6.28 -0.34 -0.56
C VAL A 14 -5.19 0.40 0.22
N LEU A 15 -4.25 1.05 -0.47
CA LEU A 15 -3.27 1.91 0.17
C LEU A 15 -3.93 3.10 0.88
N LYS A 16 -4.90 3.77 0.23
CA LYS A 16 -5.66 4.86 0.86
C LYS A 16 -6.40 4.40 2.11
N GLU A 17 -7.04 3.23 2.08
CA GLU A 17 -7.73 2.65 3.24
C GLU A 17 -6.77 2.37 4.41
N MET A 18 -5.49 2.14 4.12
CA MET A 18 -4.43 1.98 5.12
C MET A 18 -3.81 3.30 5.60
N GLY A 19 -4.30 4.45 5.14
CA GLY A 19 -3.71 5.76 5.44
C GLY A 19 -2.39 6.02 4.71
N ILE A 20 -2.12 5.27 3.64
CA ILE A 20 -0.97 5.46 2.77
C ILE A 20 -1.42 6.26 1.54
N ASP A 21 -0.80 7.41 1.30
CA ASP A 21 -1.06 8.19 0.09
C ASP A 21 -0.40 7.54 -1.15
N PRO A 22 -1.17 7.04 -2.13
CA PRO A 22 -0.63 6.37 -3.31
C PRO A 22 -0.02 7.34 -4.34
N PHE A 23 -0.25 8.64 -4.21
CA PHE A 23 0.37 9.68 -5.05
C PHE A 23 1.77 10.08 -4.55
N SER A 24 2.11 9.67 -3.33
CA SER A 24 3.43 9.90 -2.78
C SER A 24 4.52 9.10 -3.53
N PRO A 25 5.76 9.63 -3.61
CA PRO A 25 6.87 8.94 -4.25
C PRO A 25 7.10 7.54 -3.68
N VAL A 26 7.30 6.55 -4.55
CA VAL A 26 7.50 5.13 -4.18
C VAL A 26 8.60 4.97 -3.12
N SER A 27 9.66 5.76 -3.20
CA SER A 27 10.78 5.74 -2.24
C SER A 27 10.37 6.06 -0.79
N LEU A 28 9.36 6.90 -0.59
CA LEU A 28 8.86 7.28 0.73
C LEU A 28 7.80 6.31 1.25
N VAL A 29 7.14 5.61 0.33
CA VAL A 29 5.98 4.78 0.66
C VAL A 29 6.35 3.31 0.81
N MET A 30 7.32 2.80 0.04
CA MET A 30 7.78 1.41 0.16
C MET A 30 8.15 1.00 1.59
N PRO A 31 8.91 1.79 2.37
CA PRO A 31 9.22 1.45 3.76
C PRO A 31 7.96 1.32 4.63
N LYS A 32 6.96 2.18 4.40
CA LYS A 32 5.67 2.14 5.10
C LYS A 32 4.87 0.89 4.71
N ILE A 33 4.86 0.54 3.43
CA ILE A 33 4.23 -0.69 2.94
C ILE A 33 4.87 -1.91 3.61
N PHE A 34 6.20 -2.04 3.62
CA PHE A 34 6.86 -3.19 4.27
C PHE A 34 6.60 -3.27 5.78
N THR A 35 6.42 -2.12 6.44
CA THR A 35 6.06 -2.06 7.87
C THR A 35 4.61 -2.51 8.12
N ILE A 36 3.70 -2.21 7.19
CA ILE A 36 2.26 -2.49 7.33
C ILE A 36 1.88 -3.83 6.69
N ALA A 37 2.66 -4.33 5.72
CA ALA A 37 2.45 -5.56 4.98
C ALA A 37 2.20 -6.80 5.85
N PRO A 38 2.95 -7.07 6.95
CA PRO A 38 2.63 -8.21 7.80
C PRO A 38 1.29 -8.05 8.53
N LYS A 39 0.88 -6.81 8.88
CA LYS A 39 -0.46 -6.56 9.43
C LYS A 39 -1.54 -6.75 8.37
N LEU A 40 -1.25 -6.38 7.12
CA LEU A 40 -2.15 -6.54 5.99
C LEU A 40 -2.37 -8.01 5.61
N ALA A 41 -1.27 -8.76 5.51
CA ALA A 41 -1.30 -10.20 5.24
C ALA A 41 -2.10 -10.96 6.31
N ARG A 42 -1.97 -10.54 7.58
CA ARG A 42 -2.75 -11.13 8.68
C ARG A 42 -4.24 -10.83 8.54
N LYS A 43 -4.60 -9.58 8.22
CA LYS A 43 -6.00 -9.16 8.07
C LYS A 43 -6.68 -9.77 6.83
N LEU A 44 -5.94 -9.96 5.75
CA LEU A 44 -6.41 -10.63 4.54
C LEU A 44 -6.46 -12.16 4.71
N GLY A 45 -5.53 -12.73 5.48
CA GLY A 45 -5.50 -14.15 5.81
C GLY A 45 -6.60 -14.57 6.79
N ASP A 46 -6.96 -13.73 7.77
CA ASP A 46 -8.10 -13.97 8.67
C ASP A 46 -9.46 -13.77 7.99
N ALA A 47 -9.50 -13.04 6.87
CA ALA A 47 -10.72 -12.84 6.09
C ALA A 47 -10.96 -13.95 5.05
N SER A 48 -10.04 -14.92 4.94
CA SER A 48 -10.10 -16.06 4.01
C SER A 48 -10.32 -17.37 4.75
#